data_AF-A0A9P1HLD9-F1
#
_entry.id   AF-A0A9P1HLD9-F1
#
_cell.length_a   1.000
_cell.length_b   1.000
_cell.length_c   1.000
_cell.angle_alpha   90.00
_cell.angle_beta   90.00
_cell.angle_gamma   90.00
#
_symmetry.space_group_name_H-M   'P 1'
#
loop_
_entity.id
_entity.type
_entity.pdbx_description
1 polymer ?
#
loop_
_entity_poly.entity_id
_entity_poly.type
_entity_poly.pdbx_seq_one_letter_code
_entity_poly.pdbx_strand_id
1 'polypeptide(L)'
;MSSSNAIVFCYLLIASELAVSCYHSSYYGGRPRAYAARTAVPQDIQESQDPSMPTMSDYEEFETRNKIKSCNGVNYVPFTASELRSTASLSIFGDDPPLRVEEGGRLTCSFDDSQEFCSWYNVPSEPNLLRFWRGKYDMPFDKDRFDCTTIRSFNFDDSFLVAGGEPVLTPQKVALESVIPCQYDIAFVRFDFWTNSDEPYLRYCIIRNDEETNMDCRDIGPSPNPINISIPQSMEPFKMRIEVMNIKSESILLLDNLYYEGRICQLVDDESEMISPSPIEKEIETTTNHDEASENFFLDSLFPYNSVQQVSPYPYYYQQQQTVPTPAAAEGLVSFTEDPPTVIEPSLEAVSQTTPLQVQRDVEQTTPSPVDQLTVCESLSCNFNNFHSCFYGLSGIGSTGPWVVGGQLIGNRHTGIQRINLKDAQEVGFAYVGEDGVNHKDDMYVMESPKFILNKNLNIVFDYYTRSKGPRLKVCLDSFDYCPYESPDVKAQVFWHTDQKVFMSPGTKKVYFIAENVGKNLFLAVDNIRLETEAGENACTNEIL
;
A
#
# COMPACT_ATOMS: atom_id res chain seq x y z
N MET A 1 -33.13 -17.11 -60.89
CA MET A 1 -32.40 -18.38 -60.80
C MET A 1 -31.11 -18.07 -60.07
N SER A 2 -31.07 -18.29 -58.74
CA SER A 2 -30.33 -19.41 -58.10
C SER A 2 -28.83 -19.33 -58.41
N SER A 3 -27.88 -19.26 -57.48
CA SER A 3 -27.84 -19.60 -56.05
C SER A 3 -26.45 -19.21 -55.55
N SER A 4 -26.35 -18.60 -54.36
CA SER A 4 -25.08 -18.32 -53.70
C SER A 4 -24.67 -19.51 -52.83
N ASN A 5 -23.44 -20.00 -53.04
CA ASN A 5 -22.81 -21.04 -52.23
C ASN A 5 -22.29 -20.43 -50.92
N ALA A 6 -22.73 -20.98 -49.78
CA ALA A 6 -22.11 -20.77 -48.47
C ALA A 6 -21.36 -22.05 -48.07
N ILE A 7 -20.08 -21.89 -47.79
CA ILE A 7 -19.17 -22.92 -47.28
C ILE A 7 -19.39 -23.01 -45.76
N VAL A 8 -19.74 -24.20 -45.28
CA VAL A 8 -19.88 -24.52 -43.86
C VAL A 8 -18.60 -25.23 -43.40
N PHE A 9 -17.89 -24.64 -42.44
CA PHE A 9 -16.85 -25.32 -41.68
C PHE A 9 -17.47 -25.95 -40.42
N CYS A 10 -17.34 -27.27 -40.30
CA CYS A 10 -17.65 -28.03 -39.09
C CYS A 10 -16.48 -27.93 -38.11
N TYR A 11 -16.77 -27.55 -36.86
CA TYR A 11 -15.94 -27.93 -35.72
C TYR A 11 -16.75 -28.82 -34.79
N LEU A 12 -16.20 -30.02 -34.57
CA LEU A 12 -16.57 -30.96 -33.51
C LEU A 12 -16.39 -30.27 -32.15
N LEU A 13 -17.44 -30.25 -31.33
CA LEU A 13 -17.32 -30.04 -29.89
C LEU A 13 -17.81 -31.28 -29.17
N ILE A 14 -16.90 -31.82 -28.37
CA ILE A 14 -17.04 -32.99 -27.52
C ILE A 14 -18.02 -32.65 -26.39
N ALA A 15 -18.98 -33.55 -26.16
CA ALA A 15 -19.97 -33.47 -25.10
C ALA A 15 -19.37 -33.90 -23.75
N SER A 16 -19.67 -33.16 -22.70
CA SER A 16 -19.73 -33.68 -21.34
C SER A 16 -20.80 -32.93 -20.54
N GLU A 17 -21.58 -33.73 -19.82
CA GLU A 17 -22.87 -33.48 -19.20
C GLU A 17 -22.84 -32.44 -18.06
N LEU A 18 -23.83 -31.54 -18.04
CA LEU A 18 -24.26 -30.85 -16.83
C LEU A 18 -25.80 -30.92 -16.74
N ALA A 19 -26.27 -31.51 -15.66
CA ALA A 19 -27.67 -31.63 -15.30
C ALA A 19 -28.24 -30.25 -14.94
N VAL A 20 -29.29 -29.82 -15.64
CA VAL A 20 -30.10 -28.64 -15.31
C VAL A 20 -31.42 -29.13 -14.70
N SER A 21 -31.63 -28.79 -13.43
CA SER A 21 -32.89 -28.98 -12.73
C SER A 21 -33.83 -27.82 -13.06
N CYS A 22 -34.96 -28.12 -13.72
CA CYS A 22 -36.00 -27.17 -14.05
C CYS A 22 -36.98 -27.01 -12.89
N TYR A 23 -37.13 -25.79 -12.35
CA TYR A 23 -38.29 -25.40 -11.55
C TYR A 23 -39.33 -24.69 -12.42
N HIS A 24 -40.48 -25.34 -12.56
CA HIS A 24 -41.72 -24.77 -13.11
C HIS A 24 -42.45 -23.99 -12.00
N SER A 25 -42.88 -22.76 -12.27
CA SER A 25 -43.97 -22.14 -11.52
C SER A 25 -44.92 -21.42 -12.47
N SER A 26 -46.16 -21.90 -12.42
CA SER A 26 -47.27 -21.59 -13.31
C SER A 26 -48.07 -20.37 -12.83
N TYR A 27 -48.35 -19.49 -13.79
CA TYR A 27 -49.33 -18.41 -13.73
C TYR A 27 -50.76 -18.94 -13.55
N TYR A 28 -51.51 -18.37 -12.61
CA TYR A 28 -52.97 -18.26 -12.72
C TYR A 28 -53.44 -16.90 -12.20
N GLY A 29 -54.14 -16.15 -13.07
CA GLY A 29 -54.87 -14.96 -12.70
C GLY A 29 -56.33 -15.27 -12.37
N GLY A 30 -57.01 -14.36 -11.64
CA GLY A 30 -58.47 -14.43 -11.54
C GLY A 30 -59.18 -13.64 -10.44
N ARG A 31 -59.32 -12.32 -10.67
CA ARG A 31 -60.49 -11.46 -10.40
C ARG A 31 -60.83 -10.92 -8.99
N PRO A 32 -61.53 -9.75 -8.94
CA PRO A 32 -61.58 -8.86 -7.78
C PRO A 32 -62.97 -8.82 -7.10
N ARG A 33 -63.04 -8.36 -5.84
CA ARG A 33 -64.28 -7.84 -5.23
C ARG A 33 -64.00 -6.75 -4.19
N ALA A 34 -64.97 -5.85 -4.11
CA ALA A 34 -64.97 -4.52 -3.54
C ALA A 34 -65.41 -4.46 -2.06
N TYR A 35 -64.93 -3.39 -1.39
CA TYR A 35 -65.46 -2.61 -0.25
C TYR A 35 -66.07 -3.30 0.98
N ALA A 36 -65.49 -3.01 2.15
CA ALA A 36 -66.20 -2.38 3.27
C ALA A 36 -65.23 -1.90 4.36
N ALA A 37 -65.39 -0.64 4.77
CA ALA A 37 -64.75 -0.05 5.93
C ALA A 37 -65.33 -0.61 7.24
N ARG A 38 -64.48 -0.85 8.24
CA ARG A 38 -64.85 -0.74 9.66
C ARG A 38 -63.63 -0.47 10.53
N THR A 39 -63.77 0.62 11.29
CA THR A 39 -63.01 1.06 12.45
C THR A 39 -62.97 0.01 13.55
N ALA A 40 -61.80 -0.22 14.14
CA ALA A 40 -61.60 -0.39 15.59
C ALA A 40 -60.10 -0.58 15.91
N VAL A 41 -59.55 0.36 16.68
CA VAL A 41 -58.32 0.22 17.47
C VAL A 41 -58.68 -0.60 18.73
N PRO A 42 -57.83 -1.54 19.17
CA PRO A 42 -57.11 -1.31 20.42
C PRO A 42 -55.65 -1.83 20.44
N GLN A 43 -54.80 -0.92 20.91
CA GLN A 43 -53.66 -1.01 21.84
C GLN A 43 -52.90 -2.33 22.10
N ASP A 44 -51.58 -2.10 22.21
CA ASP A 44 -50.56 -2.80 22.99
C ASP A 44 -50.02 -4.12 22.46
N ILE A 45 -49.08 -3.99 21.50
CA ILE A 45 -47.98 -4.93 21.35
C ILE A 45 -46.71 -4.17 21.74
N GLN A 46 -46.15 -4.53 22.90
CA GLN A 46 -44.81 -4.13 23.30
C GLN A 46 -43.83 -4.66 22.25
N GLU A 47 -43.17 -3.71 21.59
CA GLU A 47 -42.02 -3.90 20.72
C GLU A 47 -40.88 -4.45 21.59
N SER A 48 -40.73 -5.78 21.58
CA SER A 48 -39.55 -6.43 22.16
C SER A 48 -38.34 -6.02 21.33
N GLN A 49 -37.39 -5.36 21.98
CA GLN A 49 -36.11 -5.00 21.42
C GLN A 49 -35.45 -6.21 20.77
N ASP A 50 -35.24 -6.12 19.46
CA ASP A 50 -34.49 -7.07 18.65
C ASP A 50 -33.02 -7.09 19.13
N PRO A 51 -32.33 -8.24 19.04
CA PRO A 51 -30.99 -8.42 19.57
C PRO A 51 -29.99 -7.62 18.72
N SER A 52 -29.05 -6.98 19.41
CA SER A 52 -27.90 -6.30 18.81
C SER A 52 -27.27 -7.13 17.70
N MET A 53 -27.09 -6.55 16.51
CA MET A 53 -26.27 -7.16 15.47
C MET A 53 -24.90 -7.53 16.05
N PRO A 54 -24.35 -8.71 15.71
CA PRO A 54 -23.03 -9.10 16.16
C PRO A 54 -22.01 -8.05 15.70
N THR A 55 -21.11 -7.67 16.59
CA THR A 55 -20.00 -6.77 16.30
C THR A 55 -18.95 -7.49 15.44
N MET A 56 -18.06 -6.75 14.76
CA MET A 56 -16.97 -7.34 13.97
C MET A 56 -16.13 -8.31 14.81
N SER A 57 -15.91 -8.03 16.10
CA SER A 57 -15.20 -8.93 17.01
C SER A 57 -15.94 -10.23 17.28
N ASP A 58 -17.28 -10.22 17.28
CA ASP A 58 -18.08 -11.44 17.46
C ASP A 58 -17.97 -12.37 16.23
N TYR A 59 -17.81 -11.79 15.04
CA TYR A 59 -17.57 -12.53 13.80
C TYR A 59 -16.15 -13.14 13.77
N GLU A 60 -15.12 -12.38 14.11
CA GLU A 60 -13.74 -12.87 14.19
C GLU A 60 -13.59 -13.99 15.23
N GLU A 61 -14.25 -13.86 16.39
CA GLU A 61 -14.23 -14.90 17.41
C GLU A 61 -14.97 -16.17 16.95
N PHE A 62 -16.07 -16.01 16.21
CA PHE A 62 -16.82 -17.13 15.63
C PHE A 62 -16.03 -17.88 14.54
N GLU A 63 -15.35 -17.16 13.64
CA GLU A 63 -14.48 -17.76 12.63
C GLU A 63 -13.31 -18.50 13.27
N THR A 64 -12.67 -17.88 14.28
CA THR A 64 -11.58 -18.50 15.05
C THR A 64 -12.04 -19.80 15.70
N ARG A 65 -13.22 -19.83 16.34
CA ARG A 65 -13.79 -21.05 16.95
C ARG A 65 -14.11 -22.13 15.91
N ASN A 66 -14.57 -21.77 14.72
CA ASN A 66 -14.85 -22.74 13.66
C ASN A 66 -13.57 -23.30 13.04
N LYS A 67 -12.53 -22.47 12.85
CA LYS A 67 -11.21 -22.89 12.39
C LYS A 67 -10.59 -23.91 13.36
N ILE A 68 -10.63 -23.64 14.67
CA ILE A 68 -10.17 -24.57 15.72
C ILE A 68 -10.95 -25.89 15.70
N LYS A 69 -12.27 -25.86 15.48
CA LYS A 69 -13.09 -27.09 15.38
C LYS A 69 -12.76 -27.92 14.14
N SER A 70 -12.51 -27.28 13.00
CA SER A 70 -12.10 -27.95 11.76
C SER A 70 -10.79 -28.71 11.93
N CYS A 71 -9.80 -28.06 12.55
CA CYS A 71 -8.47 -28.63 12.77
C CYS A 71 -8.43 -29.77 13.79
N ASN A 72 -9.38 -29.82 14.73
CA ASN A 72 -9.48 -30.88 15.74
C ASN A 72 -10.18 -32.17 15.25
N GLY A 73 -10.87 -32.13 14.11
CA GLY A 73 -11.69 -33.25 13.61
C GLY A 73 -10.92 -34.32 12.83
N VAL A 74 -9.69 -34.03 12.42
CA VAL A 74 -8.85 -34.87 11.57
C VAL A 74 -7.44 -34.81 12.13
N ASN A 75 -6.68 -35.91 12.11
CA ASN A 75 -5.28 -35.97 12.55
C ASN A 75 -4.37 -35.16 11.60
N TYR A 76 -4.55 -33.84 11.52
CA TYR A 76 -3.64 -32.97 10.78
C TYR A 76 -2.36 -32.80 11.58
N VAL A 77 -1.27 -33.34 11.04
CA VAL A 77 0.08 -33.00 11.52
C VAL A 77 0.37 -31.60 10.98
N PRO A 78 0.63 -30.57 11.80
CA PRO A 78 0.97 -29.24 11.30
C PRO A 78 2.24 -29.31 10.44
N PHE A 79 2.43 -28.34 9.53
CA PHE A 79 3.69 -28.25 8.82
C PHE A 79 4.84 -27.91 9.76
N THR A 80 6.00 -28.54 9.57
CA THR A 80 7.24 -28.08 10.21
C THR A 80 7.80 -26.86 9.47
N ALA A 81 8.64 -26.06 10.14
CA ALA A 81 9.29 -24.91 9.50
C ALA A 81 10.16 -25.32 8.31
N SER A 82 10.86 -26.46 8.42
CA SER A 82 11.67 -27.02 7.34
C SER A 82 10.82 -27.50 6.16
N GLU A 83 9.66 -28.11 6.42
CA GLU A 83 8.72 -28.51 5.37
C GLU A 83 8.17 -27.30 4.61
N LEU A 84 7.74 -26.25 5.31
CA LEU A 84 7.28 -25.00 4.68
C LEU A 84 8.38 -24.39 3.83
N ARG A 85 9.58 -24.21 4.40
CA ARG A 85 10.70 -23.64 3.64
C ARG A 85 11.05 -24.45 2.39
N SER A 86 11.12 -25.78 2.50
CA SER A 86 11.51 -26.65 1.38
C SER A 86 10.45 -26.80 0.30
N THR A 87 9.18 -26.49 0.61
CA THR A 87 8.08 -26.49 -0.36
C THR A 87 8.01 -25.17 -1.14
N ALA A 88 8.58 -24.09 -0.61
CA ALA A 88 8.64 -22.81 -1.29
C ALA A 88 9.78 -22.77 -2.32
N SER A 89 9.48 -22.26 -3.52
CA SER A 89 10.47 -21.80 -4.47
C SER A 89 11.06 -20.48 -3.96
N LEU A 90 12.37 -20.47 -3.68
CA LEU A 90 13.07 -19.32 -3.07
C LEU A 90 13.96 -18.60 -4.07
N SER A 91 13.91 -17.27 -4.08
CA SER A 91 14.83 -16.39 -4.79
C SER A 91 15.44 -15.34 -3.83
N ILE A 92 16.57 -14.78 -4.24
CA ILE A 92 17.33 -13.82 -3.42
C ILE A 92 16.52 -12.52 -3.31
N PHE A 93 16.31 -12.05 -2.09
CA PHE A 93 15.85 -10.70 -1.80
C PHE A 93 17.07 -9.83 -1.46
N GLY A 94 17.21 -8.68 -2.12
CA GLY A 94 18.45 -7.90 -2.14
C GLY A 94 18.85 -7.31 -0.79
N ASP A 95 20.16 -7.15 -0.60
CA ASP A 95 20.76 -6.43 0.54
C ASP A 95 20.83 -4.91 0.28
N ASP A 96 20.55 -4.48 -0.96
CA ASP A 96 20.38 -3.10 -1.39
C ASP A 96 19.04 -2.96 -2.15
N PRO A 97 18.36 -1.80 -2.05
CA PRO A 97 17.12 -1.59 -2.78
C PRO A 97 17.42 -1.39 -4.29
N PRO A 98 16.59 -1.93 -5.21
CA PRO A 98 16.71 -1.66 -6.64
C PRO A 98 16.65 -0.16 -6.96
N LEU A 99 15.79 0.58 -6.25
CA LEU A 99 15.68 2.03 -6.30
C LEU A 99 15.39 2.59 -4.92
N ARG A 100 16.03 3.70 -4.58
CA ARG A 100 15.72 4.45 -3.36
C ARG A 100 14.43 5.24 -3.53
N VAL A 101 13.79 5.61 -2.43
CA VAL A 101 12.56 6.43 -2.43
C VAL A 101 12.76 7.74 -3.20
N GLU A 102 13.94 8.34 -3.05
CA GLU A 102 14.37 9.57 -3.73
C GLU A 102 14.56 9.41 -5.25
N GLU A 103 14.78 8.17 -5.70
CA GLU A 103 14.96 7.78 -7.10
C GLU A 103 13.67 7.19 -7.71
N GLY A 104 12.55 7.20 -6.97
CA GLY A 104 11.26 6.66 -7.40
C GLY A 104 10.97 5.22 -6.92
N GLY A 105 11.80 4.67 -6.04
CA GLY A 105 11.55 3.38 -5.42
C GLY A 105 10.34 3.38 -4.49
N ARG A 106 9.69 2.21 -4.36
CA ARG A 106 8.39 2.08 -3.69
C ARG A 106 8.52 1.70 -2.22
N LEU A 107 7.73 2.37 -1.39
CA LEU A 107 7.54 1.98 0.02
C LEU A 107 6.38 1.01 0.21
N THR A 108 5.57 0.79 -0.83
CA THR A 108 4.49 -0.22 -0.88
C THR A 108 4.90 -1.34 -1.83
N CYS A 109 4.83 -2.58 -1.36
CA CYS A 109 5.37 -3.80 -1.97
C CYS A 109 4.52 -5.02 -1.63
N SER A 110 4.05 -5.74 -2.65
CA SER A 110 3.50 -7.10 -2.52
C SER A 110 4.53 -8.18 -2.85
N PHE A 111 5.69 -7.80 -3.39
CA PHE A 111 6.82 -8.69 -3.70
C PHE A 111 6.55 -9.70 -4.82
N ASP A 112 5.49 -9.52 -5.58
CA ASP A 112 5.03 -10.42 -6.65
C ASP A 112 5.86 -10.26 -7.92
N ASP A 113 6.20 -9.01 -8.22
CA ASP A 113 7.02 -8.66 -9.37
C ASP A 113 8.42 -8.20 -8.93
N SER A 114 9.42 -8.56 -9.74
CA SER A 114 10.73 -7.93 -9.71
C SER A 114 10.68 -6.44 -10.09
N GLN A 115 9.69 -6.03 -10.89
CA GLN A 115 9.48 -4.67 -11.37
C GLN A 115 8.68 -3.79 -10.38
N GLU A 116 8.50 -4.24 -9.14
CA GLU A 116 7.93 -3.37 -8.10
C GLU A 116 8.90 -2.31 -7.60
N PHE A 117 10.21 -2.46 -7.86
CA PHE A 117 11.27 -1.55 -7.41
C PHE A 117 11.13 -1.13 -5.93
N CYS A 118 10.90 -2.13 -5.07
CA CYS A 118 10.77 -1.96 -3.64
C CYS A 118 12.00 -1.31 -3.02
N SER A 119 11.83 -0.18 -2.34
CA SER A 119 12.90 0.48 -1.57
C SER A 119 13.26 -0.24 -0.27
N TRP A 120 12.59 -1.34 0.03
CA TRP A 120 12.89 -2.20 1.17
C TRP A 120 14.01 -3.19 0.81
N TYR A 121 14.95 -3.38 1.74
CA TYR A 121 16.10 -4.26 1.56
C TYR A 121 16.44 -5.03 2.85
N ASN A 122 17.12 -6.16 2.70
CA ASN A 122 17.67 -6.90 3.84
C ASN A 122 18.72 -6.04 4.56
N VAL A 123 18.64 -5.94 5.88
CA VAL A 123 19.72 -5.31 6.64
C VAL A 123 20.98 -6.19 6.51
N PRO A 124 22.11 -5.65 6.01
CA PRO A 124 23.34 -6.42 5.87
C PRO A 124 23.76 -6.98 7.22
N SER A 125 23.71 -8.28 7.34
CA SER A 125 24.05 -9.00 8.56
C SER A 125 25.37 -9.74 8.36
N GLU A 126 26.12 -9.96 9.44
CA GLU A 126 27.33 -10.80 9.41
C GLU A 126 27.13 -12.09 8.60
N PRO A 127 28.18 -12.60 7.94
CA PRO A 127 28.10 -13.87 7.24
C PRO A 127 27.58 -14.95 8.21
N ASN A 128 26.52 -15.65 7.80
CA ASN A 128 25.76 -16.69 8.53
C ASN A 128 24.55 -16.25 9.36
N LEU A 129 24.16 -14.97 9.34
CA LEU A 129 22.89 -14.55 9.93
C LEU A 129 21.72 -14.79 8.95
N LEU A 130 20.52 -15.01 9.50
CA LEU A 130 19.31 -15.21 8.72
C LEU A 130 18.95 -13.95 7.92
N ARG A 131 18.40 -14.15 6.73
CA ARG A 131 17.91 -13.11 5.84
C ARG A 131 16.51 -13.43 5.34
N PHE A 132 15.80 -12.41 4.84
CA PHE A 132 14.60 -12.64 4.06
C PHE A 132 14.97 -13.18 2.67
N TRP A 133 14.18 -14.14 2.22
CA TRP A 133 14.14 -14.66 0.87
C TRP A 133 12.79 -14.30 0.26
N ARG A 134 12.75 -14.07 -1.05
CA ARG A 134 11.46 -14.02 -1.75
C ARG A 134 11.03 -15.46 -2.00
N GLY A 135 9.85 -15.84 -1.53
CA GLY A 135 9.30 -17.18 -1.61
C GLY A 135 7.99 -17.19 -2.40
N LYS A 136 7.71 -18.33 -3.03
CA LYS A 136 6.41 -18.64 -3.64
C LYS A 136 6.12 -20.13 -3.46
N TYR A 137 4.90 -20.50 -3.10
CA TYR A 137 4.52 -21.91 -3.04
C TYR A 137 4.02 -22.40 -4.40
N ASP A 138 4.56 -23.53 -4.87
CA ASP A 138 4.08 -24.18 -6.08
C ASP A 138 2.86 -25.08 -5.76
N MET A 139 1.84 -25.02 -6.61
CA MET A 139 0.64 -25.87 -6.45
C MET A 139 0.93 -27.33 -6.83
N PRO A 140 0.44 -28.31 -6.04
CA PRO A 140 -0.57 -28.19 -5.00
C PRO A 140 -0.01 -28.01 -3.57
N PHE A 141 -0.26 -26.86 -2.95
CA PHE A 141 0.01 -26.58 -1.54
C PHE A 141 -1.22 -26.92 -0.68
N ASP A 142 -1.04 -27.67 0.41
CA ASP A 142 -2.13 -28.07 1.31
C ASP A 142 -2.52 -26.90 2.24
N LYS A 143 -3.37 -26.02 1.71
CA LYS A 143 -3.85 -24.82 2.42
C LYS A 143 -4.59 -25.17 3.71
N ASP A 144 -5.36 -26.26 3.73
CA ASP A 144 -6.11 -26.69 4.91
C ASP A 144 -5.15 -27.08 6.05
N ARG A 145 -4.09 -27.83 5.74
CA ARG A 145 -3.04 -28.18 6.70
C ARG A 145 -2.29 -26.94 7.20
N PHE A 146 -2.04 -25.98 6.31
CA PHE A 146 -1.40 -24.72 6.68
C PHE A 146 -2.29 -23.90 7.61
N ASP A 147 -3.56 -23.71 7.27
CA ASP A 147 -4.50 -22.93 8.08
C ASP A 147 -4.61 -23.46 9.51
N CYS A 148 -4.39 -24.76 9.73
CA CYS A 148 -4.40 -25.36 11.06
C CYS A 148 -3.17 -25.09 11.94
N THR A 149 -2.16 -24.38 11.43
CA THR A 149 -0.94 -24.08 12.21
C THR A 149 -1.06 -22.84 13.09
N THR A 150 -1.83 -21.82 12.69
CA THR A 150 -1.97 -20.56 13.43
C THR A 150 -3.33 -19.88 13.18
N ILE A 151 -3.71 -19.00 14.10
CA ILE A 151 -4.94 -18.21 13.99
C ILE A 151 -4.87 -17.12 12.91
N ARG A 152 -3.67 -16.70 12.49
CA ARG A 152 -3.51 -15.64 11.48
C ARG A 152 -3.75 -16.21 10.09
N SER A 153 -4.66 -15.60 9.36
CA SER A 153 -4.80 -15.82 7.92
C SER A 153 -3.62 -15.20 7.17
N PHE A 154 -3.20 -15.85 6.10
CA PHE A 154 -2.15 -15.37 5.21
C PHE A 154 -2.50 -15.82 3.79
N ASN A 155 -2.28 -14.96 2.79
CA ASN A 155 -2.58 -15.28 1.40
C ASN A 155 -1.34 -15.93 0.72
N PHE A 156 -1.56 -16.94 -0.12
CA PHE A 156 -0.49 -17.70 -0.81
C PHE A 156 -0.58 -17.65 -2.32
N ASP A 157 -1.51 -16.86 -2.85
CA ASP A 157 -1.76 -16.85 -4.28
C ASP A 157 -0.54 -16.30 -5.06
N ASP A 158 0.29 -15.48 -4.40
CA ASP A 158 1.44 -14.81 -5.01
C ASP A 158 2.75 -14.93 -4.20
N SER A 159 3.71 -14.05 -4.42
CA SER A 159 5.04 -14.14 -3.77
C SER A 159 5.01 -13.46 -2.40
N PHE A 160 5.93 -13.81 -1.53
CA PHE A 160 6.03 -13.24 -0.19
C PHE A 160 7.48 -13.23 0.29
N LEU A 161 7.78 -12.54 1.40
CA LEU A 161 9.07 -12.67 2.07
C LEU A 161 9.02 -13.78 3.12
N VAL A 162 10.06 -14.62 3.16
CA VAL A 162 10.20 -15.73 4.11
C VAL A 162 11.56 -15.74 4.78
N ALA A 163 11.58 -16.00 6.09
CA ALA A 163 12.79 -16.23 6.86
C ALA A 163 12.60 -17.37 7.86
N GLY A 164 13.70 -18.02 8.26
CA GLY A 164 13.66 -19.20 9.12
C GLY A 164 13.40 -20.51 8.36
N GLY A 165 13.20 -21.60 9.11
CA GLY A 165 13.15 -22.98 8.59
C GLY A 165 14.52 -23.60 8.31
N GLU A 166 15.61 -22.90 8.64
CA GLU A 166 16.99 -23.37 8.55
C GLU A 166 17.52 -23.72 9.96
N PRO A 167 18.40 -24.72 10.09
CA PRO A 167 18.98 -25.05 11.37
C PRO A 167 19.86 -23.89 11.87
N VAL A 168 19.53 -23.34 13.03
CA VAL A 168 20.30 -22.29 13.71
C VAL A 168 20.77 -22.76 15.08
N LEU A 169 22.01 -22.43 15.45
CA LEU A 169 22.61 -22.84 16.73
C LEU A 169 22.17 -21.97 17.91
N THR A 170 21.89 -20.70 17.62
CA THR A 170 21.44 -19.70 18.60
C THR A 170 20.26 -18.92 18.03
N PRO A 171 19.38 -18.37 18.87
CA PRO A 171 18.30 -17.51 18.41
C PRO A 171 18.84 -16.38 17.52
N GLN A 172 18.26 -16.26 16.34
CA GLN A 172 18.64 -15.31 15.31
C GLN A 172 17.63 -14.16 15.23
N LYS A 173 17.99 -13.16 14.45
CA LYS A 173 17.12 -12.05 14.05
C LYS A 173 17.20 -11.85 12.56
N VAL A 174 16.15 -11.26 11.99
CA VAL A 174 16.11 -10.82 10.61
C VAL A 174 15.46 -9.45 10.56
N ALA A 175 15.89 -8.59 9.65
CA ALA A 175 15.37 -7.24 9.52
C ALA A 175 15.27 -6.79 8.08
N LEU A 176 14.19 -6.05 7.80
CA LEU A 176 13.94 -5.33 6.57
C LEU A 176 14.06 -3.84 6.87
N GLU A 177 14.71 -3.07 6.00
CA GLU A 177 14.90 -1.64 6.18
C GLU A 177 14.56 -0.86 4.93
N SER A 178 14.10 0.38 5.09
CA SER A 178 13.99 1.36 4.03
C SER A 178 14.38 2.75 4.55
N VAL A 179 15.01 3.55 3.68
CA VAL A 179 15.35 4.94 3.97
C VAL A 179 14.19 5.83 3.55
N ILE A 180 13.62 6.54 4.51
CA ILE A 180 12.56 7.53 4.31
C ILE A 180 13.21 8.92 4.28
N PRO A 181 13.23 9.64 3.15
CA PRO A 181 13.93 10.91 3.05
C PRO A 181 13.41 11.98 4.00
N CYS A 182 12.09 12.01 4.21
CA CYS A 182 11.39 12.72 5.28
C CYS A 182 9.88 12.51 5.08
N GLN A 183 9.06 12.93 6.04
CA GLN A 183 7.63 12.67 6.13
C GLN A 183 6.91 13.84 6.83
N TYR A 184 5.98 14.51 6.14
CA TYR A 184 5.30 15.70 6.67
C TYR A 184 4.29 15.42 7.79
N ASP A 185 3.47 14.40 7.59
CA ASP A 185 2.37 14.03 8.48
C ASP A 185 2.65 12.69 9.14
N ILE A 186 1.77 12.21 10.01
CA ILE A 186 1.85 10.82 10.51
C ILE A 186 1.60 9.87 9.34
N ALA A 187 2.47 8.87 9.16
CA ALA A 187 2.28 7.81 8.18
C ALA A 187 1.74 6.55 8.86
N PHE A 188 1.07 5.71 8.08
CA PHE A 188 0.60 4.40 8.50
C PHE A 188 1.30 3.33 7.67
N VAL A 189 1.85 2.32 8.33
CA VAL A 189 2.43 1.16 7.66
C VAL A 189 1.62 -0.05 7.99
N ARG A 190 1.18 -0.77 6.96
CA ARG A 190 0.37 -1.98 7.06
C ARG A 190 1.07 -3.14 6.38
N PHE A 191 0.99 -4.34 6.93
CA PHE A 191 1.52 -5.54 6.27
C PHE A 191 0.94 -6.81 6.89
N ASP A 192 0.93 -7.88 6.10
CA ASP A 192 0.57 -9.20 6.58
C ASP A 192 1.79 -9.87 7.19
N PHE A 193 1.62 -10.44 8.39
CA PHE A 193 2.68 -11.16 9.08
C PHE A 193 2.16 -12.48 9.62
N TRP A 194 2.93 -13.52 9.43
CA TRP A 194 2.59 -14.86 9.91
C TRP A 194 3.83 -15.56 10.44
N THR A 195 3.67 -16.37 11.49
CA THR A 195 4.72 -17.21 12.08
C THR A 195 4.11 -18.51 12.59
N ASN A 196 4.83 -19.62 12.47
CA ASN A 196 4.36 -20.94 12.91
C ASN A 196 4.41 -21.16 14.44
N SER A 197 4.89 -20.17 15.20
CA SER A 197 5.01 -20.21 16.66
C SER A 197 4.91 -18.81 17.25
N ASP A 198 4.59 -18.72 18.54
CA ASP A 198 4.51 -17.45 19.29
C ASP A 198 5.88 -16.97 19.82
N GLU A 199 6.97 -17.71 19.54
CA GLU A 199 8.30 -17.36 20.06
C GLU A 199 8.97 -16.20 19.31
N PRO A 200 8.93 -16.13 17.96
CA PRO A 200 9.39 -14.96 17.24
C PRO A 200 8.46 -13.80 17.53
N TYR A 201 9.03 -12.67 17.91
CA TYR A 201 8.27 -11.43 18.11
C TYR A 201 8.75 -10.35 17.17
N LEU A 202 7.78 -9.57 16.73
CA LEU A 202 7.96 -8.51 15.74
C LEU A 202 8.11 -7.18 16.45
N ARG A 203 9.01 -6.33 15.96
CA ARG A 203 9.14 -4.95 16.37
C ARG A 203 9.42 -4.06 15.17
N TYR A 204 9.13 -2.78 15.32
CA TYR A 204 9.58 -1.78 14.35
C TYR A 204 10.48 -0.78 15.04
N CYS A 205 11.44 -0.25 14.29
CA CYS A 205 12.40 0.71 14.79
C CYS A 205 12.53 1.90 13.85
N ILE A 206 12.74 3.08 14.42
CA ILE A 206 13.05 4.31 13.70
C ILE A 206 14.49 4.69 14.06
N ILE A 207 15.36 4.75 13.05
CA ILE A 207 16.79 5.04 13.23
C ILE A 207 17.06 6.41 12.62
N ARG A 208 17.56 7.35 13.43
CA ARG A 208 17.91 8.72 13.01
C ARG A 208 19.43 8.89 12.99
N ASN A 209 19.93 9.68 12.05
CA ASN A 209 21.35 10.01 11.88
C ASN A 209 22.27 8.83 11.52
N ASP A 210 21.73 7.75 10.96
CA ASP A 210 22.47 6.53 10.57
C ASP A 210 23.26 5.84 11.69
N GLU A 211 23.08 6.26 12.93
CA GLU A 211 23.71 5.64 14.09
C GLU A 211 22.77 4.60 14.69
N GLU A 212 23.14 3.31 14.65
CA GLU A 212 22.36 2.22 15.28
C GLU A 212 22.14 2.44 16.79
N THR A 213 22.96 3.28 17.43
CA THR A 213 22.81 3.68 18.83
C THR A 213 21.62 4.62 19.08
N ASN A 214 21.06 5.24 18.04
CA ASN A 214 19.91 6.14 18.10
C ASN A 214 18.66 5.50 17.47
N MET A 215 18.39 4.25 17.86
CA MET A 215 17.27 3.45 17.39
C MET A 215 16.13 3.46 18.41
N ASP A 216 14.97 4.04 18.05
CA ASP A 216 13.73 3.94 18.84
C ASP A 216 12.91 2.74 18.36
N CYS A 217 12.93 1.65 19.13
CA CYS A 217 12.19 0.42 18.81
C CYS A 217 10.96 0.23 19.67
N ARG A 218 9.90 -0.31 19.06
CA ARG A 218 8.68 -0.70 19.76
C ARG A 218 8.24 -2.09 19.34
N ASP A 219 8.00 -2.93 20.33
CA ASP A 219 7.48 -4.28 20.12
C ASP A 219 6.02 -4.21 19.66
N ILE A 220 5.69 -5.02 18.67
CA ILE A 220 4.33 -5.16 18.14
C ILE A 220 3.72 -6.38 18.81
N GLY A 221 2.66 -6.15 19.58
CA GLY A 221 1.90 -7.22 20.22
C GLY A 221 1.20 -8.14 19.20
N PRO A 222 0.62 -9.24 19.67
CA PRO A 222 -0.22 -10.07 18.81
C PRO A 222 -1.42 -9.25 18.32
N SER A 223 -1.51 -9.07 17.00
CA SER A 223 -2.58 -8.33 16.30
C SER A 223 -3.04 -9.16 15.10
N PRO A 224 -4.32 -9.09 14.70
CA PRO A 224 -4.77 -9.70 13.45
C PRO A 224 -4.06 -9.07 12.25
N ASN A 225 -4.04 -9.79 11.13
CA ASN A 225 -3.57 -9.23 9.87
C ASN A 225 -4.67 -8.34 9.25
N PRO A 226 -4.30 -7.21 8.62
CA PRO A 226 -2.94 -6.68 8.52
C PRO A 226 -2.48 -6.02 9.84
N ILE A 227 -1.19 -6.16 10.15
CA ILE A 227 -0.55 -5.36 11.19
C ILE A 227 -0.58 -3.90 10.77
N ASN A 228 -0.89 -2.98 11.68
CA ASN A 228 -0.97 -1.55 11.40
C ASN A 228 -0.17 -0.76 12.44
N ILE A 229 0.82 0.01 11.98
CA ILE A 229 1.70 0.83 12.83
C ILE A 229 1.71 2.29 12.34
N SER A 230 1.76 3.22 13.29
CA SER A 230 1.88 4.65 13.00
C SER A 230 3.32 5.12 13.11
N ILE A 231 3.81 5.80 12.08
CA ILE A 231 5.14 6.40 12.03
C ILE A 231 5.00 7.91 12.20
N PRO A 232 5.66 8.52 13.20
CA PRO A 232 5.57 9.95 13.44
C PRO A 232 6.20 10.74 12.28
N GLN A 233 5.71 11.96 12.08
CA GLN A 233 6.32 12.92 11.14
C GLN A 233 7.81 13.14 11.44
N SER A 234 8.59 13.38 10.39
CA SER A 234 10.02 13.71 10.49
C SER A 234 10.45 14.55 9.30
N MET A 235 10.98 15.74 9.54
CA MET A 235 11.53 16.60 8.48
C MET A 235 12.95 16.20 8.05
N GLU A 236 13.59 15.31 8.81
CA GLU A 236 14.91 14.77 8.55
C GLU A 236 14.80 13.32 8.05
N PRO A 237 15.74 12.87 7.17
CA PRO A 237 15.81 11.48 6.76
C PRO A 237 15.94 10.53 7.94
N PHE A 238 15.25 9.41 7.84
CA PHE A 238 15.32 8.34 8.83
C PHE A 238 15.19 6.98 8.17
N LYS A 239 15.72 5.95 8.82
CA LYS A 239 15.50 4.55 8.42
C LYS A 239 14.36 3.97 9.21
N MET A 240 13.43 3.33 8.51
CA MET A 240 12.41 2.49 9.11
C MET A 240 12.86 1.04 9.00
N ARG A 241 12.94 0.35 10.14
CA ARG A 241 13.35 -1.06 10.22
C ARG A 241 12.21 -1.90 10.79
N ILE A 242 11.82 -2.95 10.07
CA ILE A 242 10.92 -4.00 10.57
C ILE A 242 11.81 -5.18 10.95
N GLU A 243 11.81 -5.58 12.22
CA GLU A 243 12.73 -6.58 12.75
C GLU A 243 11.95 -7.70 13.45
N VAL A 244 12.32 -8.95 13.17
CA VAL A 244 11.83 -10.11 13.89
C VAL A 244 12.96 -10.74 14.67
N MET A 245 12.71 -10.93 15.96
CA MET A 245 13.68 -11.40 16.93
C MET A 245 13.36 -12.83 17.36
N ASN A 246 14.33 -13.50 17.99
CA ASN A 246 14.17 -14.82 18.61
C ASN A 246 13.76 -15.94 17.64
N ILE A 247 14.33 -15.93 16.43
CA ILE A 247 14.09 -16.97 15.42
C ILE A 247 14.94 -18.19 15.74
N LYS A 248 14.31 -19.36 15.93
CA LYS A 248 14.98 -20.64 16.21
C LYS A 248 14.86 -21.58 15.00
N SER A 249 15.47 -22.77 15.09
CA SER A 249 15.50 -23.73 13.97
C SER A 249 14.13 -24.18 13.48
N GLU A 250 13.16 -24.26 14.40
CA GLU A 250 11.78 -24.63 14.11
C GLU A 250 10.87 -23.42 13.87
N SER A 251 11.43 -22.21 13.79
CA SER A 251 10.68 -20.99 13.49
C SER A 251 10.72 -20.71 11.99
N ILE A 252 9.58 -20.39 11.41
CA ILE A 252 9.46 -19.80 10.08
C ILE A 252 8.46 -18.66 10.15
N LEU A 253 8.77 -17.58 9.44
CA LEU A 253 7.92 -16.41 9.35
C LEU A 253 7.75 -15.98 7.90
N LEU A 254 6.58 -15.40 7.64
CA LEU A 254 6.17 -14.88 6.34
C LEU A 254 5.75 -13.42 6.51
N LEU A 255 6.11 -12.57 5.54
CA LEU A 255 5.72 -11.17 5.47
C LEU A 255 5.28 -10.84 4.05
N ASP A 256 4.16 -10.15 3.91
CA ASP A 256 3.62 -9.78 2.60
C ASP A 256 2.78 -8.49 2.67
N ASN A 257 2.36 -7.95 1.51
CA ASN A 257 1.46 -6.81 1.36
C ASN A 257 1.88 -5.59 2.18
N LEU A 258 3.17 -5.26 2.12
CA LEU A 258 3.72 -4.11 2.81
C LEU A 258 3.18 -2.84 2.14
N TYR A 259 2.41 -2.06 2.88
CA TYR A 259 1.78 -0.84 2.43
C TYR A 259 2.23 0.33 3.31
N TYR A 260 2.78 1.36 2.69
CA TYR A 260 3.18 2.59 3.38
C TYR A 260 2.31 3.76 2.92
N GLU A 261 1.64 4.40 3.86
CA GLU A 261 0.72 5.51 3.64
C GLU A 261 1.23 6.77 4.33
N GLY A 262 1.91 7.66 3.61
CA GLY A 262 2.46 8.89 4.17
C GLY A 262 2.92 9.89 3.11
N ARG A 263 3.06 11.17 3.50
CA ARG A 263 3.50 12.26 2.62
C ARG A 263 5.01 12.49 2.71
N ILE A 264 5.77 12.03 1.71
CA ILE A 264 7.24 12.11 1.66
C ILE A 264 7.70 13.44 1.08
N CYS A 265 8.61 14.19 1.74
CA CYS A 265 8.88 15.56 1.30
C CYS A 265 9.64 15.72 0.00
N GLN A 266 10.48 14.77 -0.42
CA GLN A 266 11.17 14.90 -1.72
C GLN A 266 10.21 14.74 -2.93
N LEU A 267 9.02 14.18 -2.69
CA LEU A 267 7.93 14.14 -3.66
C LEU A 267 7.10 15.43 -3.67
N VAL A 268 7.24 16.26 -2.63
CA VAL A 268 6.58 17.56 -2.49
C VAL A 268 7.56 18.66 -2.93
N ASP A 269 7.16 19.52 -3.86
CA ASP A 269 8.10 20.43 -4.52
C ASP A 269 8.78 21.45 -3.58
N ASP A 270 10.06 21.68 -3.83
CA ASP A 270 10.78 22.92 -3.47
C ASP A 270 10.17 24.09 -4.27
N GLU A 271 8.99 24.56 -3.88
CA GLU A 271 8.40 25.79 -4.46
C GLU A 271 9.09 27.08 -3.95
N SER A 272 10.18 27.00 -3.17
CA SER A 272 10.83 28.18 -2.58
C SER A 272 11.87 28.89 -3.45
N GLU A 273 12.04 28.54 -4.74
CA GLU A 273 12.90 29.30 -5.66
C GLU A 273 12.14 30.12 -6.71
N MET A 274 10.98 30.70 -6.38
CA MET A 274 10.48 31.88 -7.09
C MET A 274 9.85 32.87 -6.11
N ILE A 275 10.63 33.90 -5.75
CA ILE A 275 10.29 35.34 -5.70
C ILE A 275 11.40 36.01 -4.90
N SER A 276 12.52 36.34 -5.56
CA SER A 276 13.29 37.53 -5.18
C SER A 276 12.92 38.61 -6.20
N PRO A 277 12.23 39.70 -5.81
CA PRO A 277 12.08 40.83 -6.70
C PRO A 277 13.45 41.49 -6.85
N SER A 278 14.06 41.39 -8.02
CA SER A 278 15.18 42.25 -8.40
C SER A 278 14.70 43.72 -8.34
N PRO A 279 15.46 44.65 -7.75
CA PRO A 279 15.06 46.04 -7.72
C PRO A 279 15.22 46.63 -9.12
N ILE A 280 14.10 46.87 -9.79
CA ILE A 280 14.07 47.77 -10.95
C ILE A 280 14.10 49.19 -10.41
N GLU A 281 15.28 49.83 -10.47
CA GLU A 281 15.40 51.28 -10.40
C GLU A 281 14.57 51.87 -11.55
N LYS A 282 13.45 52.52 -11.21
CA LYS A 282 12.79 53.48 -12.10
C LYS A 282 13.12 54.88 -11.60
N GLU A 283 13.96 55.57 -12.35
CA GLU A 283 14.05 57.02 -12.36
C GLU A 283 12.64 57.59 -12.60
N ILE A 284 12.17 58.42 -11.66
CA ILE A 284 11.01 59.28 -11.86
C ILE A 284 11.56 60.70 -12.02
N GLU A 285 11.52 61.19 -13.26
CA GLU A 285 11.63 62.61 -13.56
C GLU A 285 10.45 63.36 -12.93
N THR A 286 10.80 64.34 -12.10
CA THR A 286 9.90 65.30 -11.48
C THR A 286 9.50 66.39 -12.47
N THR A 287 8.22 66.52 -12.79
CA THR A 287 7.67 67.82 -13.21
C THR A 287 6.21 68.02 -12.78
N THR A 288 5.96 69.25 -12.30
CA THR A 288 4.70 70.02 -12.22
C THR A 288 3.76 69.90 -10.99
N ASN A 289 3.96 70.87 -10.08
CA ASN A 289 3.05 71.96 -9.63
C ASN A 289 1.54 71.74 -9.37
N HIS A 290 1.11 72.20 -8.17
CA HIS A 290 -0.13 72.95 -7.79
C HIS A 290 -1.50 72.42 -8.29
N ASP A 291 -2.59 72.27 -7.52
CA ASP A 291 -3.10 73.02 -6.36
C ASP A 291 -4.27 72.27 -5.66
N GLU A 292 -4.43 72.57 -4.35
CA GLU A 292 -5.65 72.69 -3.51
C GLU A 292 -6.72 71.58 -3.32
N ALA A 293 -6.82 71.19 -2.03
CA ALA A 293 -8.00 71.23 -1.14
C ALA A 293 -8.81 69.96 -0.78
N SER A 294 -8.75 69.65 0.53
CA SER A 294 -9.80 69.08 1.43
C SER A 294 -10.27 67.63 1.14
N GLU A 295 -10.42 66.70 2.09
CA GLU A 295 -10.82 66.77 3.50
C GLU A 295 -10.15 65.66 4.36
N ASN A 296 -10.12 65.91 5.67
CA ASN A 296 -9.76 64.97 6.73
C ASN A 296 -10.60 63.67 6.70
N PHE A 297 -10.04 62.52 7.10
CA PHE A 297 -10.63 61.70 8.19
C PHE A 297 -9.67 60.59 8.66
N PHE A 298 -9.42 60.65 9.98
CA PHE A 298 -8.85 59.71 10.94
C PHE A 298 -8.41 58.28 10.56
N LEU A 299 -7.21 57.94 11.04
CA LEU A 299 -6.74 56.61 11.44
C LEU A 299 -7.69 55.96 12.46
N ASP A 300 -8.09 54.71 12.20
CA ASP A 300 -8.04 53.57 13.14
C ASP A 300 -8.90 52.41 12.62
N SER A 301 -8.26 51.28 12.25
CA SER A 301 -8.71 49.94 12.62
C SER A 301 -7.76 48.89 12.06
N LEU A 302 -6.85 48.49 12.94
CA LEU A 302 -6.30 47.14 12.99
C LEU A 302 -7.49 46.17 13.16
N PHE A 303 -7.64 45.21 12.24
CA PHE A 303 -8.35 43.96 12.56
C PHE A 303 -7.36 42.80 12.60
N PRO A 304 -7.50 41.92 13.60
CA PRO A 304 -6.46 40.99 14.00
C PRO A 304 -6.51 39.70 13.17
N TYR A 305 -5.32 39.13 12.98
CA TYR A 305 -5.15 37.71 12.69
C TYR A 305 -5.78 36.91 13.85
N ASN A 306 -6.93 36.29 13.60
CA ASN A 306 -7.44 35.22 14.46
C ASN A 306 -6.83 33.90 13.98
N SER A 307 -5.81 33.44 14.69
CA SER A 307 -5.40 32.04 14.70
C SER A 307 -6.48 31.24 15.43
N VAL A 308 -7.30 30.52 14.67
CA VAL A 308 -8.18 29.49 15.24
C VAL A 308 -7.30 28.27 15.53
N GLN A 309 -6.91 28.11 16.79
CA GLN A 309 -6.51 26.82 17.34
C GLN A 309 -7.70 25.87 17.24
N GLN A 310 -7.67 24.95 16.28
CA GLN A 310 -8.58 23.82 16.27
C GLN A 310 -8.04 22.74 17.22
N VAL A 311 -8.68 22.66 18.38
CA VAL A 311 -8.51 21.58 19.35
C VAL A 311 -9.20 20.34 18.78
N SER A 312 -8.41 19.34 18.38
CA SER A 312 -8.92 17.99 18.08
C SER A 312 -9.20 17.24 19.40
N PRO A 313 -10.38 16.65 19.59
CA PRO A 313 -10.66 15.83 20.76
C PRO A 313 -10.11 14.41 20.58
N TYR A 314 -8.99 14.11 21.24
CA TYR A 314 -8.49 12.75 21.44
C TYR A 314 -9.38 11.98 22.45
N PRO A 315 -9.73 10.71 22.19
CA PRO A 315 -10.21 9.82 23.23
C PRO A 315 -9.03 9.30 24.06
N TYR A 316 -9.05 9.61 25.37
CA TYR A 316 -8.16 9.04 26.38
C TYR A 316 -8.40 7.54 26.53
N TYR A 317 -7.41 6.71 26.21
CA TYR A 317 -7.37 5.33 26.69
C TYR A 317 -6.71 5.28 28.07
N TYR A 318 -7.42 4.69 29.04
CA TYR A 318 -6.92 4.41 30.37
C TYR A 318 -5.83 3.32 30.32
N GLN A 319 -4.60 3.67 30.69
CA GLN A 319 -3.58 2.71 31.11
C GLN A 319 -3.98 2.12 32.47
N GLN A 320 -4.33 0.83 32.51
CA GLN A 320 -4.35 0.08 33.76
C GLN A 320 -2.92 -0.34 34.11
N GLN A 321 -2.36 0.26 35.16
CA GLN A 321 -1.14 -0.23 35.81
C GLN A 321 -1.47 -1.50 36.59
N GLN A 322 -1.03 -2.66 36.08
CA GLN A 322 -0.95 -3.87 36.89
C GLN A 322 0.34 -3.84 37.72
N THR A 323 0.16 -3.87 39.04
CA THR A 323 1.22 -3.99 40.03
C THR A 323 1.68 -5.45 40.10
N VAL A 324 2.94 -5.70 39.77
CA VAL A 324 3.59 -7.01 39.96
C VAL A 324 4.05 -7.10 41.43
N PRO A 325 3.70 -8.15 42.19
CA PRO A 325 4.19 -8.33 43.55
C PRO A 325 5.62 -8.89 43.55
N THR A 326 6.48 -8.21 44.30
CA THR A 326 7.83 -8.63 44.71
C THR A 326 7.79 -9.96 45.50
N PRO A 327 8.59 -10.97 45.18
CA PRO A 327 8.88 -12.06 46.10
C PRO A 327 10.04 -11.68 47.04
N ALA A 328 9.80 -11.91 48.32
CA ALA A 328 10.72 -11.71 49.42
C ALA A 328 11.96 -12.62 49.35
N ALA A 329 13.05 -12.10 49.90
CA ALA A 329 14.29 -12.79 50.18
C ALA A 329 14.10 -14.03 51.08
N ALA A 330 14.86 -15.08 50.80
CA ALA A 330 15.19 -16.11 51.77
C ALA A 330 16.70 -16.38 51.71
N GLU A 331 17.34 -16.14 52.86
CA GLU A 331 18.73 -16.41 53.17
C GLU A 331 19.02 -17.92 53.17
N GLY A 332 20.23 -18.31 52.77
CA GLY A 332 20.65 -19.71 52.75
C GLY A 332 22.13 -19.89 52.44
N LEU A 333 22.97 -19.48 53.39
CA LEU A 333 24.42 -19.59 53.38
C LEU A 333 24.86 -21.06 53.61
N VAL A 334 25.52 -21.72 52.65
CA VAL A 334 26.42 -22.87 52.94
C VAL A 334 27.61 -22.85 51.99
N SER A 335 28.79 -22.70 52.59
CA SER A 335 30.13 -22.77 52.01
C SER A 335 30.57 -24.23 51.89
N PHE A 336 31.08 -24.64 50.72
CA PHE A 336 32.07 -25.71 50.62
C PHE A 336 33.12 -25.38 49.56
N THR A 337 34.33 -25.15 50.06
CA THR A 337 35.62 -25.17 49.36
C THR A 337 35.97 -26.60 48.97
N GLU A 338 36.43 -26.82 47.74
CA GLU A 338 37.45 -27.82 47.40
C GLU A 338 38.10 -27.50 46.05
N ASP A 339 39.43 -27.53 46.04
CA ASP A 339 40.39 -27.13 45.00
C ASP A 339 40.70 -28.31 44.02
N PRO A 340 41.52 -28.11 42.96
CA PRO A 340 41.27 -28.64 41.61
C PRO A 340 42.12 -29.88 41.22
N PRO A 341 42.00 -30.33 39.95
CA PRO A 341 43.19 -30.79 39.25
C PRO A 341 43.35 -30.23 37.82
N THR A 342 44.47 -29.52 37.62
CA THR A 342 45.60 -29.84 36.72
C THR A 342 45.35 -30.33 35.28
N VAL A 343 45.68 -29.43 34.32
CA VAL A 343 46.53 -29.58 33.10
C VAL A 343 46.22 -30.70 32.10
N ILE A 344 46.05 -30.33 30.81
CA ILE A 344 46.88 -30.74 29.65
C ILE A 344 46.53 -29.83 28.45
N GLU A 345 47.50 -29.01 28.05
CA GLU A 345 47.61 -28.42 26.70
C GLU A 345 48.20 -29.46 25.73
N PRO A 346 47.90 -29.37 24.43
CA PRO A 346 48.87 -29.73 23.42
C PRO A 346 49.22 -28.54 22.52
N SER A 347 50.54 -28.30 22.50
CA SER A 347 51.31 -27.44 21.61
C SER A 347 51.17 -27.81 20.13
N LEU A 348 51.02 -26.79 19.29
CA LEU A 348 51.20 -26.84 17.84
C LEU A 348 52.63 -26.44 17.48
N GLU A 349 53.37 -27.32 16.82
CA GLU A 349 54.56 -26.95 16.05
C GLU A 349 54.53 -27.55 14.62
N ALA A 350 54.65 -26.61 13.68
CA ALA A 350 55.40 -26.64 12.41
C ALA A 350 55.20 -27.78 11.38
N VAL A 351 54.72 -27.42 10.18
CA VAL A 351 55.48 -27.62 8.93
C VAL A 351 55.21 -26.45 7.99
N SER A 352 56.30 -25.77 7.61
CA SER A 352 56.37 -24.76 6.55
C SER A 352 56.90 -25.42 5.29
N GLN A 353 56.28 -25.14 4.13
CA GLN A 353 56.87 -24.96 2.80
C GLN A 353 55.86 -25.32 1.70
N THR A 354 55.37 -24.32 0.96
CA THR A 354 55.32 -24.32 -0.52
C THR A 354 54.99 -22.91 -1.03
N THR A 355 55.99 -22.31 -1.69
CA THR A 355 55.96 -21.52 -2.94
C THR A 355 54.91 -20.41 -3.14
N PRO A 356 55.31 -19.15 -3.37
CA PRO A 356 54.39 -18.09 -3.77
C PRO A 356 54.13 -18.16 -5.29
N LEU A 357 52.92 -18.53 -5.68
CA LEU A 357 52.37 -18.17 -6.99
C LEU A 357 51.83 -16.75 -6.87
N GLN A 358 52.53 -15.79 -7.47
CA GLN A 358 51.99 -14.47 -7.75
C GLN A 358 50.88 -14.61 -8.80
N VAL A 359 49.64 -14.60 -8.36
CA VAL A 359 48.50 -14.29 -9.21
C VAL A 359 48.31 -12.78 -9.12
N GLN A 360 48.71 -12.08 -10.18
CA GLN A 360 48.29 -10.71 -10.44
C GLN A 360 46.76 -10.72 -10.45
N ARG A 361 46.13 -10.12 -9.43
CA ARG A 361 44.76 -9.64 -9.56
C ARG A 361 44.83 -8.43 -10.46
N ASP A 362 44.50 -8.61 -11.71
CA ASP A 362 43.91 -7.53 -12.49
C ASP A 362 42.67 -7.10 -11.73
N VAL A 363 42.75 -5.91 -11.14
CA VAL A 363 41.58 -5.18 -10.64
C VAL A 363 40.83 -4.77 -11.90
N GLU A 364 40.01 -5.69 -12.40
CA GLU A 364 38.97 -5.36 -13.35
C GLU A 364 37.98 -4.51 -12.56
N GLN A 365 38.15 -3.21 -12.74
CA GLN A 365 37.29 -2.16 -12.26
C GLN A 365 35.92 -2.43 -12.91
N THR A 366 35.09 -3.23 -12.24
CA THR A 366 33.67 -3.33 -12.54
C THR A 366 33.12 -1.92 -12.44
N THR A 367 32.91 -1.34 -13.61
CA THR A 367 32.07 -0.19 -13.81
C THR A 367 30.76 -0.43 -13.06
N PRO A 368 30.28 0.52 -12.24
CA PRO A 368 28.97 0.39 -11.63
C PRO A 368 27.97 0.16 -12.75
N SER A 369 27.20 -0.92 -12.64
CA SER A 369 26.03 -1.17 -13.47
C SER A 369 25.20 0.12 -13.51
N PRO A 370 24.74 0.58 -14.69
CA PRO A 370 23.78 1.68 -14.73
C PRO A 370 22.57 1.22 -13.91
N VAL A 371 22.30 1.90 -12.81
CA VAL A 371 21.02 1.82 -12.12
C VAL A 371 20.02 2.39 -13.12
N ASP A 372 19.19 1.53 -13.70
CA ASP A 372 18.24 1.93 -14.74
C ASP A 372 17.28 2.96 -14.14
N GLN A 373 17.42 4.22 -14.57
CA GLN A 373 16.44 5.27 -14.27
C GLN A 373 15.11 4.83 -14.89
N LEU A 374 14.02 4.87 -14.10
CA LEU A 374 12.68 4.60 -14.61
C LEU A 374 12.46 5.36 -15.91
N THR A 375 12.03 4.64 -16.94
CA THR A 375 11.55 5.26 -18.17
C THR A 375 10.27 6.05 -17.88
N VAL A 376 9.94 7.02 -18.75
CA VAL A 376 8.68 7.77 -18.66
C VAL A 376 7.46 6.82 -18.72
N CYS A 377 7.59 5.73 -19.48
CA CYS A 377 6.54 4.72 -19.60
C CYS A 377 6.32 3.93 -18.33
N GLU A 378 7.40 3.47 -17.68
CA GLU A 378 7.32 2.79 -16.39
C GLU A 378 6.77 3.73 -15.32
N SER A 379 7.18 5.01 -15.36
CA SER A 379 6.74 6.03 -14.40
C SER A 379 5.24 6.34 -14.45
N LEU A 380 4.65 6.38 -15.65
CA LEU A 380 3.30 6.92 -15.85
C LEU A 380 2.24 5.89 -16.23
N SER A 381 2.62 4.73 -16.77
CA SER A 381 1.63 3.74 -17.16
C SER A 381 1.11 2.99 -15.94
N CYS A 382 -0.20 2.94 -15.75
CA CYS A 382 -0.81 2.24 -14.64
C CYS A 382 -2.24 1.80 -14.93
N ASN A 383 -2.52 0.52 -14.75
CA ASN A 383 -3.86 -0.08 -14.80
C ASN A 383 -4.43 -0.41 -13.40
N PHE A 384 -3.64 -0.21 -12.34
CA PHE A 384 -4.01 -0.52 -10.96
C PHE A 384 -4.40 -1.98 -10.67
N ASN A 385 -4.12 -2.90 -11.60
CA ASN A 385 -4.39 -4.31 -11.41
C ASN A 385 -3.50 -4.87 -10.28
N ASN A 386 -3.91 -5.99 -9.70
CA ASN A 386 -3.25 -6.62 -8.54
C ASN A 386 -3.18 -5.70 -7.31
N PHE A 387 -4.17 -4.81 -7.16
CA PHE A 387 -4.25 -3.84 -6.05
C PHE A 387 -3.02 -2.93 -5.92
N HIS A 388 -2.33 -2.69 -7.04
CA HIS A 388 -1.03 -2.05 -7.07
C HIS A 388 -1.14 -0.59 -7.56
N SER A 389 -0.60 0.41 -6.85
CA SER A 389 -0.70 1.84 -7.23
C SER A 389 0.29 2.31 -8.33
N CYS A 390 1.04 1.37 -8.89
CA CYS A 390 2.22 1.61 -9.73
C CYS A 390 3.19 2.56 -9.00
N PHE A 391 3.71 3.59 -9.68
CA PHE A 391 4.50 4.63 -9.02
C PHE A 391 3.69 5.84 -8.57
N TYR A 392 2.36 5.79 -8.65
CA TYR A 392 1.52 6.90 -8.24
C TYR A 392 1.46 7.00 -6.71
N GLY A 393 1.76 8.19 -6.19
CA GLY A 393 1.48 8.56 -4.82
C GLY A 393 -0.01 8.82 -4.66
N LEU A 394 -0.70 8.04 -3.83
CA LEU A 394 -2.15 8.11 -3.66
C LEU A 394 -2.61 9.26 -2.73
N SER A 395 -1.69 9.98 -2.10
CA SER A 395 -2.00 11.10 -1.22
C SER A 395 -0.97 12.21 -1.41
N GLY A 396 -1.08 12.92 -2.53
CA GLY A 396 -0.19 14.01 -2.91
C GLY A 396 -0.34 15.28 -2.06
N ILE A 397 0.39 16.32 -2.46
CA ILE A 397 0.41 17.63 -1.80
C ILE A 397 -0.99 18.23 -1.78
N GLY A 398 -1.39 18.83 -0.66
CA GLY A 398 -2.69 19.50 -0.54
C GLY A 398 -3.89 18.54 -0.45
N SER A 399 -3.67 17.22 -0.56
CA SER A 399 -4.71 16.23 -0.37
C SER A 399 -5.22 16.23 1.06
N THR A 400 -6.54 16.16 1.25
CA THR A 400 -7.19 16.01 2.56
C THR A 400 -7.49 14.54 2.90
N GLY A 401 -7.30 13.63 1.94
CA GLY A 401 -7.37 12.19 2.13
C GLY A 401 -6.70 11.43 0.98
N PRO A 402 -6.48 10.11 1.12
CA PRO A 402 -5.86 9.31 0.08
C PRO A 402 -6.88 8.84 -0.98
N TRP A 403 -6.39 8.61 -2.18
CA TRP A 403 -6.98 7.68 -3.13
C TRP A 403 -6.80 6.24 -2.62
N VAL A 404 -7.72 5.37 -2.98
CA VAL A 404 -7.67 3.95 -2.60
C VAL A 404 -7.64 3.11 -3.86
N VAL A 405 -6.77 2.09 -3.91
CA VAL A 405 -6.80 1.12 -5.01
C VAL A 405 -7.85 0.05 -4.71
N GLY A 406 -8.77 -0.14 -5.64
CA GLY A 406 -9.82 -1.15 -5.56
C GLY A 406 -9.76 -2.08 -6.76
N GLY A 407 -10.26 -3.30 -6.57
CA GLY A 407 -10.38 -4.29 -7.64
C GLY A 407 -11.72 -5.02 -7.66
N GLN A 408 -12.73 -4.43 -7.00
CA GLN A 408 -14.06 -5.01 -6.85
C GLN A 408 -15.13 -3.94 -7.03
N LEU A 409 -16.41 -4.34 -7.03
CA LEU A 409 -17.51 -3.40 -7.10
C LEU A 409 -17.61 -2.63 -5.78
N ILE A 410 -17.58 -1.29 -5.85
CA ILE A 410 -17.57 -0.42 -4.68
C ILE A 410 -18.83 0.43 -4.66
N GLY A 411 -19.33 0.73 -3.46
CA GLY A 411 -20.46 1.63 -3.24
C GLY A 411 -21.82 1.02 -3.62
N ASN A 412 -22.86 1.85 -3.53
CA ASN A 412 -24.22 1.42 -3.87
C ASN A 412 -24.48 1.30 -5.40
N ARG A 413 -25.58 0.63 -5.76
CA ARG A 413 -26.01 0.37 -7.15
C ARG A 413 -26.18 1.63 -8.02
N HIS A 414 -26.48 2.78 -7.41
CA HIS A 414 -26.79 4.00 -8.16
C HIS A 414 -25.54 4.80 -8.49
N THR A 415 -24.60 4.93 -7.57
CA THR A 415 -23.47 5.85 -7.70
C THR A 415 -22.11 5.19 -7.55
N GLY A 416 -22.06 4.00 -6.97
CA GLY A 416 -20.85 3.20 -6.81
C GLY A 416 -20.26 2.71 -8.12
N ILE A 417 -19.02 2.23 -8.07
CA ILE A 417 -18.25 1.68 -9.19
C ILE A 417 -18.72 0.25 -9.42
N GLN A 418 -19.75 0.10 -10.26
CA GLN A 418 -20.55 -1.13 -10.38
C GLN A 418 -20.35 -1.87 -11.70
N ARG A 419 -19.43 -1.39 -12.55
CA ARG A 419 -19.13 -2.02 -13.83
C ARG A 419 -17.64 -2.09 -14.01
N ILE A 420 -17.19 -3.28 -14.40
CA ILE A 420 -15.83 -3.53 -14.84
C ILE A 420 -15.57 -2.66 -16.07
N ASN A 421 -14.39 -2.06 -16.14
CA ASN A 421 -13.94 -1.42 -17.36
C ASN A 421 -13.86 -2.49 -18.46
N LEU A 422 -14.61 -2.35 -19.54
CA LEU A 422 -14.68 -3.39 -20.57
C LEU A 422 -13.34 -3.65 -21.27
N LYS A 423 -12.40 -2.68 -21.18
CA LYS A 423 -11.03 -2.85 -21.65
C LYS A 423 -10.19 -3.75 -20.75
N ASP A 424 -10.63 -3.99 -19.52
CA ASP A 424 -9.95 -4.79 -18.51
C ASP A 424 -10.84 -5.93 -18.00
N ALA A 425 -11.30 -6.76 -18.94
CA ALA A 425 -12.26 -7.82 -18.61
C ALA A 425 -11.64 -9.02 -17.87
N GLN A 426 -10.32 -9.07 -17.72
CA GLN A 426 -9.59 -10.20 -17.15
C GLN A 426 -9.10 -9.94 -15.73
N GLU A 427 -8.68 -8.71 -15.42
CA GLU A 427 -8.28 -8.25 -14.09
C GLU A 427 -8.96 -6.89 -13.85
N VAL A 428 -9.37 -6.59 -12.62
CA VAL A 428 -10.08 -5.34 -12.34
C VAL A 428 -9.27 -4.59 -11.30
N GLY A 429 -8.69 -3.47 -11.71
CA GLY A 429 -7.96 -2.54 -10.88
C GLY A 429 -8.39 -1.12 -11.20
N PHE A 430 -8.45 -0.26 -10.19
CA PHE A 430 -8.64 1.19 -10.37
C PHE A 430 -8.29 1.93 -9.08
N ALA A 431 -7.86 3.19 -9.20
CA ALA A 431 -7.76 4.10 -8.06
C ALA A 431 -9.08 4.86 -7.92
N TYR A 432 -9.63 4.97 -6.71
CA TYR A 432 -10.88 5.67 -6.46
C TYR A 432 -10.88 6.51 -5.19
N VAL A 433 -11.87 7.40 -5.12
CA VAL A 433 -12.22 8.18 -3.94
C VAL A 433 -13.73 8.14 -3.71
N GLY A 434 -14.12 8.38 -2.47
CA GLY A 434 -15.51 8.37 -2.03
C GLY A 434 -15.85 7.18 -1.15
N GLU A 435 -16.83 7.39 -0.28
CA GLU A 435 -17.27 6.42 0.71
C GLU A 435 -18.80 6.47 0.86
N ASP A 436 -19.41 5.33 1.17
CA ASP A 436 -20.83 5.28 1.50
C ASP A 436 -21.06 5.94 2.87
N GLY A 437 -22.09 6.76 2.99
CA GLY A 437 -22.49 7.37 4.25
C GLY A 437 -21.77 8.69 4.57
N VAL A 438 -20.56 8.90 4.04
CA VAL A 438 -19.66 10.01 4.40
C VAL A 438 -19.63 11.08 3.32
N ASN A 439 -19.69 12.35 3.71
CA ASN A 439 -19.75 13.49 2.79
C ASN A 439 -18.38 14.17 2.70
N HIS A 440 -17.69 14.01 1.58
CA HIS A 440 -16.35 14.53 1.31
C HIS A 440 -16.37 15.70 0.32
N LYS A 441 -17.41 16.53 0.41
CA LYS A 441 -17.65 17.58 -0.56
C LYS A 441 -16.57 18.67 -0.53
N ASP A 442 -16.07 18.95 0.67
CA ASP A 442 -15.06 19.98 0.91
C ASP A 442 -13.63 19.39 0.88
N ASP A 443 -13.52 18.08 0.65
CA ASP A 443 -12.25 17.38 0.54
C ASP A 443 -11.68 17.49 -0.88
N MET A 444 -10.35 17.46 -0.94
CA MET A 444 -9.58 17.42 -2.18
C MET A 444 -8.66 16.22 -2.12
N TYR A 445 -8.69 15.39 -3.15
CA TYR A 445 -7.89 14.18 -3.24
C TYR A 445 -6.90 14.31 -4.37
N VAL A 446 -5.61 14.15 -4.09
CA VAL A 446 -4.54 14.29 -5.07
C VAL A 446 -3.80 12.98 -5.22
N MET A 447 -3.82 12.42 -6.43
CA MET A 447 -2.96 11.31 -6.83
C MET A 447 -1.88 11.88 -7.76
N GLU A 448 -0.62 11.65 -7.44
CA GLU A 448 0.51 12.26 -8.14
C GLU A 448 1.42 11.22 -8.78
N SER A 449 1.92 11.50 -9.98
CA SER A 449 2.95 10.68 -10.61
C SER A 449 4.29 10.83 -9.86
N PRO A 450 5.24 9.89 -10.04
CA PRO A 450 6.63 10.17 -9.68
C PRO A 450 7.14 11.35 -10.52
N LYS A 451 8.29 11.91 -10.14
CA LYS A 451 8.99 12.90 -10.96
C LYS A 451 9.60 12.20 -12.18
N PHE A 452 9.39 12.76 -13.35
CA PHE A 452 10.00 12.31 -14.61
C PHE A 452 10.53 13.51 -15.39
N ILE A 453 11.15 13.27 -16.55
CA ILE A 453 11.48 14.33 -17.50
C ILE A 453 11.01 13.89 -18.87
N LEU A 454 10.03 14.58 -19.42
CA LEU A 454 9.50 14.27 -20.74
C LEU A 454 10.37 14.89 -21.83
N ASN A 455 10.89 14.09 -22.75
CA ASN A 455 11.77 14.57 -23.82
C ASN A 455 11.04 14.85 -25.15
N LYS A 456 9.80 14.39 -25.29
CA LYS A 456 9.02 14.43 -26.54
C LYS A 456 7.56 14.72 -26.24
N ASN A 457 6.83 15.27 -27.22
CA ASN A 457 5.40 15.46 -27.09
C ASN A 457 4.70 14.11 -26.95
N LEU A 458 3.88 13.96 -25.90
CA LEU A 458 3.05 12.79 -25.68
C LEU A 458 1.67 13.21 -25.20
N ASN A 459 0.72 12.30 -25.28
CA ASN A 459 -0.54 12.39 -24.58
C ASN A 459 -0.53 11.36 -23.44
N ILE A 460 -0.85 11.80 -22.23
CA ILE A 460 -1.29 10.86 -21.19
C ILE A 460 -2.77 10.56 -21.44
N VAL A 461 -3.09 9.28 -21.51
CA VAL A 461 -4.42 8.78 -21.82
C VAL A 461 -4.90 7.93 -20.67
N PHE A 462 -6.14 8.14 -20.23
CA PHE A 462 -6.70 7.48 -19.07
C PHE A 462 -8.20 7.27 -19.22
N ASP A 463 -8.73 6.36 -18.42
CA ASP A 463 -10.15 6.13 -18.25
C ASP A 463 -10.57 6.64 -16.87
N TYR A 464 -11.79 7.16 -16.74
CA TYR A 464 -12.31 7.54 -15.43
C TYR A 464 -13.79 7.21 -15.27
N TYR A 465 -14.20 6.96 -14.03
CA TYR A 465 -15.57 6.64 -13.66
C TYR A 465 -16.23 7.83 -12.96
N THR A 466 -17.44 8.19 -13.39
CA THR A 466 -18.32 9.07 -12.61
C THR A 466 -19.78 8.81 -12.96
N ARG A 467 -20.66 8.86 -11.96
CA ARG A 467 -22.10 8.60 -12.10
C ARG A 467 -23.00 9.74 -11.64
N SER A 468 -22.43 10.75 -10.99
CA SER A 468 -23.19 11.76 -10.28
C SER A 468 -22.70 13.16 -10.60
N LYS A 469 -23.62 14.11 -10.69
CA LYS A 469 -23.30 15.53 -10.80
C LYS A 469 -22.75 16.01 -9.46
N GLY A 470 -21.46 15.83 -9.24
CA GLY A 470 -20.80 16.14 -7.98
C GLY A 470 -19.30 15.99 -8.15
N PRO A 471 -18.77 14.76 -8.09
CA PRO A 471 -17.35 14.51 -8.24
C PRO A 471 -16.83 15.08 -9.56
N ARG A 472 -15.70 15.78 -9.47
CA ARG A 472 -14.97 16.32 -10.63
C ARG A 472 -13.56 15.78 -10.61
N LEU A 473 -13.06 15.40 -11.78
CA LEU A 473 -11.66 15.06 -11.99
C LEU A 473 -11.00 16.21 -12.73
N LYS A 474 -9.85 16.67 -12.23
CA LYS A 474 -8.92 17.52 -12.97
C LYS A 474 -7.62 16.76 -13.18
N VAL A 475 -6.96 17.03 -14.31
CA VAL A 475 -5.59 16.56 -14.53
C VAL A 475 -4.72 17.78 -14.76
N CYS A 476 -3.71 17.93 -13.91
CA CYS A 476 -2.81 19.07 -13.89
C CYS A 476 -1.38 18.63 -14.17
N LEU A 477 -0.62 19.50 -14.83
CA LEU A 477 0.76 19.23 -15.23
C LEU A 477 1.67 20.21 -14.52
N ASP A 478 2.68 19.68 -13.85
CA ASP A 478 3.74 20.39 -13.09
C ASP A 478 3.26 21.26 -11.92
N SER A 479 2.06 21.84 -11.96
CA SER A 479 1.47 22.70 -10.92
C SER A 479 -0.06 22.59 -10.90
N PHE A 480 -0.67 22.90 -9.75
CA PHE A 480 -2.13 22.95 -9.59
C PHE A 480 -2.80 24.12 -10.31
N ASP A 481 -2.03 25.12 -10.76
CA ASP A 481 -2.57 26.24 -11.53
C ASP A 481 -2.78 25.87 -13.02
N TYR A 482 -2.09 24.83 -13.51
CA TYR A 482 -2.16 24.41 -14.90
C TYR A 482 -2.83 23.04 -15.04
N CYS A 483 -4.16 23.07 -15.14
CA CYS A 483 -5.01 21.89 -15.31
C CYS A 483 -5.62 21.87 -16.72
N PRO A 484 -4.92 21.33 -17.74
CA PRO A 484 -5.41 21.27 -19.11
C PRO A 484 -6.67 20.39 -19.28
N TYR A 485 -7.04 19.61 -18.28
CA TYR A 485 -8.25 18.78 -18.30
C TYR A 485 -9.09 18.98 -17.04
N GLU A 486 -10.40 19.10 -17.26
CA GLU A 486 -11.45 18.99 -16.25
C GLU A 486 -12.54 18.07 -16.82
N SER A 487 -13.04 17.15 -15.99
CA SER A 487 -14.06 16.19 -16.39
C SER A 487 -15.34 16.91 -16.82
N PRO A 488 -15.90 16.60 -18.00
CA PRO A 488 -17.16 17.17 -18.44
C PRO A 488 -18.34 16.76 -17.55
N ASP A 489 -19.46 17.46 -17.72
CA ASP A 489 -20.72 17.12 -17.04
C ASP A 489 -21.14 15.66 -17.27
N VAL A 490 -21.57 15.01 -16.19
CA VAL A 490 -21.91 13.59 -16.18
C VAL A 490 -23.07 13.26 -17.11
N LYS A 491 -22.87 12.22 -17.93
CA LYS A 491 -23.89 11.62 -18.79
C LYS A 491 -24.36 10.31 -18.16
N ALA A 492 -25.61 10.25 -17.71
CA ALA A 492 -26.15 9.12 -16.94
C ALA A 492 -26.04 7.71 -17.59
N GLN A 493 -25.81 7.65 -18.91
CA GLN A 493 -25.68 6.40 -19.67
C GLN A 493 -24.23 5.93 -19.80
N VAL A 494 -23.26 6.77 -19.45
CA VAL A 494 -21.83 6.46 -19.50
C VAL A 494 -21.37 6.19 -18.08
N PHE A 495 -20.66 5.08 -17.90
CA PHE A 495 -20.12 4.65 -16.61
C PHE A 495 -18.64 5.03 -16.55
N TRP A 496 -17.87 4.40 -17.43
CA TRP A 496 -16.48 4.74 -17.70
C TRP A 496 -16.40 5.66 -18.92
N HIS A 497 -15.73 6.78 -18.72
CA HIS A 497 -15.34 7.71 -19.76
C HIS A 497 -13.94 7.32 -20.20
N THR A 498 -13.85 6.60 -21.32
CA THR A 498 -12.59 6.03 -21.77
C THR A 498 -11.81 6.99 -22.66
N ASP A 499 -10.50 6.77 -22.76
CA ASP A 499 -9.60 7.43 -23.71
C ASP A 499 -9.58 8.95 -23.59
N GLN A 500 -9.66 9.45 -22.35
CA GLN A 500 -9.46 10.87 -22.08
C GLN A 500 -7.99 11.21 -22.26
N LYS A 501 -7.69 12.37 -22.86
CA LYS A 501 -6.33 12.73 -23.25
C LYS A 501 -5.93 14.08 -22.68
N VAL A 502 -4.69 14.14 -22.21
CA VAL A 502 -4.00 15.38 -21.83
C VAL A 502 -2.69 15.44 -22.58
N PHE A 503 -2.48 16.52 -23.33
CA PHE A 503 -1.23 16.77 -24.03
C PHE A 503 -0.15 17.20 -23.05
N MET A 504 1.03 16.57 -23.14
CA MET A 504 2.22 16.88 -22.35
C MET A 504 3.35 17.32 -23.29
N SER A 505 3.90 18.50 -23.03
CA SER A 505 5.01 19.06 -23.79
C SER A 505 6.37 18.59 -23.25
N PRO A 506 7.45 18.68 -24.04
CA PRO A 506 8.78 18.34 -23.58
C PRO A 506 9.15 19.26 -22.41
N GLY A 507 9.76 18.70 -21.39
CA GLY A 507 10.06 19.38 -20.13
C GLY A 507 9.00 19.21 -19.05
N THR A 508 7.82 18.65 -19.34
CA THR A 508 6.86 18.23 -18.30
C THR A 508 7.52 17.21 -17.38
N LYS A 509 7.32 17.37 -16.08
CA LYS A 509 7.98 16.59 -15.02
C LYS A 509 7.03 15.86 -14.09
N LYS A 510 5.77 16.30 -14.00
CA LYS A 510 4.82 15.72 -13.06
C LYS A 510 3.38 15.81 -13.55
N VAL A 511 2.57 14.81 -13.20
CA VAL A 511 1.14 14.75 -13.48
C VAL A 511 0.38 14.57 -12.18
N TYR A 512 -0.70 15.33 -12.01
CA TYR A 512 -1.59 15.27 -10.87
C TYR A 512 -3.01 14.92 -11.32
N PHE A 513 -3.61 13.90 -10.73
CA PHE A 513 -5.04 13.59 -10.82
C PHE A 513 -5.72 14.10 -9.56
N ILE A 514 -6.57 15.11 -9.70
CA ILE A 514 -7.23 15.80 -8.58
C ILE A 514 -8.71 15.49 -8.62
N ALA A 515 -9.23 14.91 -7.55
CA ALA A 515 -10.65 14.70 -7.36
C ALA A 515 -11.21 15.64 -6.28
N GLU A 516 -12.34 16.27 -6.57
CA GLU A 516 -12.96 17.26 -5.71
C GLU A 516 -14.49 17.14 -5.77
N ASN A 517 -15.18 17.71 -4.78
CA ASN A 517 -16.64 17.73 -4.67
C ASN A 517 -17.26 16.31 -4.58
N VAL A 518 -16.58 15.41 -3.87
CA VAL A 518 -17.00 14.01 -3.67
C VAL A 518 -18.05 13.94 -2.55
N GLY A 519 -19.30 14.21 -2.91
CA GLY A 519 -20.40 14.21 -1.94
C GLY A 519 -20.72 12.84 -1.34
N LYS A 520 -21.68 12.82 -0.42
CA LYS A 520 -22.17 11.59 0.23
C LYS A 520 -22.58 10.49 -0.75
N ASN A 521 -22.03 9.29 -0.57
CA ASN A 521 -22.24 8.12 -1.42
C ASN A 521 -21.81 8.34 -2.88
N LEU A 522 -20.99 9.35 -3.19
CA LEU A 522 -20.53 9.60 -4.54
C LEU A 522 -19.11 9.06 -4.69
N PHE A 523 -18.82 8.52 -5.87
CA PHE A 523 -17.55 7.87 -6.16
C PHE A 523 -16.99 8.42 -7.47
N LEU A 524 -15.66 8.48 -7.53
CA LEU A 524 -14.88 8.79 -8.72
C LEU A 524 -13.71 7.84 -8.77
N ALA A 525 -13.41 7.29 -9.94
CA ALA A 525 -12.26 6.42 -10.14
C ALA A 525 -11.46 6.78 -11.39
N VAL A 526 -10.18 6.43 -11.40
CA VAL A 526 -9.25 6.55 -12.52
C VAL A 526 -8.62 5.19 -12.75
N ASP A 527 -8.43 4.85 -14.03
CA ASP A 527 -7.95 3.55 -14.47
C ASP A 527 -7.24 3.69 -15.83
N ASN A 528 -6.46 2.67 -16.22
CA ASN A 528 -5.92 2.49 -17.57
C ASN A 528 -5.11 3.69 -18.09
N ILE A 529 -4.27 4.24 -17.20
CA ILE A 529 -3.33 5.31 -17.50
C ILE A 529 -2.23 4.76 -18.40
N ARG A 530 -2.00 5.41 -19.54
CA ARG A 530 -1.00 5.03 -20.54
C ARG A 530 -0.54 6.24 -21.34
N LEU A 531 0.50 6.04 -22.15
CA LEU A 531 1.05 7.09 -23.00
C LEU A 531 0.79 6.80 -24.48
N GLU A 532 0.35 7.83 -25.20
CA GLU A 532 0.15 7.78 -26.65
C GLU A 532 0.92 8.90 -27.34
N THR A 533 1.42 8.64 -28.54
CA THR A 533 1.99 9.68 -29.42
C THR A 533 0.89 10.61 -29.94
N GLU A 534 1.26 11.72 -30.60
CA GLU A 534 0.28 12.58 -31.28
C GLU A 534 -0.53 11.83 -32.36
N ALA A 535 0.04 10.77 -32.95
CA ALA A 535 -0.63 9.91 -33.91
C ALA A 535 -1.63 8.92 -33.26
N GLY A 536 -1.69 8.86 -31.92
CA GLY A 536 -2.52 7.91 -31.17
C GLY A 536 -1.93 6.51 -31.08
N GLU A 537 -0.63 6.36 -31.35
CA GLU A 537 0.08 5.08 -31.19
C GLU A 537 0.55 4.93 -29.74
N ASN A 538 0.55 3.71 -29.20
CA ASN A 538 1.07 3.46 -27.86
C ASN A 538 2.57 3.80 -27.82
N ALA A 539 2.93 4.77 -26.98
CA ALA A 539 4.30 5.28 -26.89
C ALA A 539 5.25 4.31 -26.16
N CYS A 540 4.70 3.33 -25.45
CA CYS A 540 5.45 2.39 -24.61
C CYS A 540 5.67 1.01 -25.26
N THR A 541 5.01 0.71 -26.38
CA THR A 541 5.19 -0.58 -27.09
C THR A 541 6.34 -0.56 -28.10
N ASN A 542 6.83 0.62 -28.44
CA ASN A 542 8.01 0.80 -29.27
C ASN A 542 9.01 1.57 -28.40
N GLU A 543 10.28 1.17 -28.33
CA GLU A 543 11.37 1.92 -27.69
C GLU A 543 11.65 3.26 -28.43
N ILE A 544 10.61 4.05 -28.70
CA ILE A 544 10.66 5.34 -29.38
C ILE A 544 10.97 6.46 -28.38
N LEU A 545 10.99 6.19 -27.08
CA LEU A 545 11.19 7.21 -26.04
C LEU A 545 12.66 7.46 -25.72
#